data_AF-A0A9Q0ASS6-F1
#
_entry.id   AF-A0A9Q0ASS6-F1
#
_cell.length_a   1.000
_cell.length_b   1.000
_cell.length_c   1.000
_cell.angle_alpha   90.00
_cell.angle_beta   90.00
_cell.angle_gamma   90.00
#
_symmetry.space_group_name_H-M   'P 1'
#
loop_
_entity.id
_entity.type
_entity.pdbx_description
1 polymer ?
#
loop_
_entity_poly.entity_id
_entity_poly.type
_entity_poly.pdbx_seq_one_letter_code
_entity_poly.pdbx_strand_id
1 'polypeptide(L)'
;MDAVHSRPPDVTGQGVVLKKRRRAATRRRTAIPAKRGILDSAWPVPTRNSATSRNEPERSPTLPTSTWDLFNGCIPNAGLNSAPDTAIITHSSPSPSSTASTAGAVTPQSLPPPEPGPVSIDAETAHLLAKYKAGVATWMDIFDHGCSYQREVPRRSLTSELLMKSICAFTAKHLSLLPSGQIWAAPASTYYGDALRLLIRHLASDAPHEDALTATILLSSYEMVAAQGQEHKRHFHGAMVLIMSRGISARSLGMDRANFWIYVRHEITVALVNETTLQIDPSKWHTSWQEGNVEEDVLGNQLLCLVGRAINVVYGPGSPDPMSNERQAIQTDAETWSRSLPASFRGVNYGMADDRGFHKRCFAVPSAALADVPQSVRSFSPQALFIAAKHVHGIDKKTALWALLGDVETRHGFSTRSRVKKLQQLVEPGRWYNS
;
A
#
# COMPACT_ATOMS: atom_id res chain seq x y z
N MET A 1 -43.92 21.87 51.29
CA MET A 1 -44.19 21.02 52.47
C MET A 1 -43.61 19.65 52.20
N ASP A 2 -42.46 19.19 52.67
CA ASP A 2 -41.20 19.73 53.24
C ASP A 2 -40.27 18.48 53.28
N ALA A 3 -39.15 18.44 52.55
CA ALA A 3 -37.79 18.78 52.98
C ALA A 3 -37.26 17.98 54.20
N VAL A 4 -36.27 17.08 53.98
CA VAL A 4 -35.04 16.79 54.80
C VAL A 4 -34.18 15.83 53.95
N HIS A 5 -33.15 16.22 53.20
CA HIS A 5 -31.76 16.57 53.54
C HIS A 5 -30.97 15.52 54.36
N SER A 6 -30.01 14.84 53.70
CA SER A 6 -28.85 14.20 54.35
C SER A 6 -27.65 14.26 53.42
N ARG A 7 -26.62 14.99 53.88
CA ARG A 7 -25.32 15.27 53.22
C ARG A 7 -24.34 14.09 53.41
N PRO A 8 -23.34 13.92 52.53
CA PRO A 8 -22.14 13.13 52.80
C PRO A 8 -21.07 13.97 53.55
N PRO A 9 -20.08 13.33 54.21
CA PRO A 9 -19.16 14.02 55.09
C PRO A 9 -17.99 14.69 54.36
N ASP A 10 -17.57 15.80 54.97
CA ASP A 10 -16.45 16.67 54.66
C ASP A 10 -15.15 16.10 55.27
N VAL A 11 -14.09 15.99 54.46
CA VAL A 11 -12.72 15.81 54.97
C VAL A 11 -11.87 16.91 54.35
N THR A 12 -11.56 17.88 55.19
CA THR A 12 -10.70 19.01 54.93
C THR A 12 -9.24 18.66 55.15
N GLY A 13 -8.37 19.24 54.30
CA GLY A 13 -7.00 19.61 54.68
C GLY A 13 -5.88 18.74 54.11
N GLN A 14 -5.23 19.18 53.04
CA GLN A 14 -4.04 20.04 53.12
C GLN A 14 -3.47 20.28 51.71
N GLY A 15 -3.39 21.55 51.33
CA GLY A 15 -2.82 22.00 50.08
C GLY A 15 -1.28 22.00 50.11
N VAL A 16 -0.68 21.58 49.00
CA VAL A 16 0.70 21.94 48.65
C VAL A 16 0.69 22.62 47.29
N VAL A 17 0.84 23.95 47.32
CA VAL A 17 1.01 24.81 46.16
C VAL A 17 2.45 24.71 45.68
N LEU A 18 2.71 23.94 44.62
CA LEU A 18 4.00 23.93 43.93
C LEU A 18 3.94 24.78 42.65
N LYS A 19 4.38 26.04 42.81
CA LYS A 19 4.69 26.99 41.74
C LYS A 19 5.64 26.37 40.71
N LYS A 20 5.16 26.00 39.52
CA LYS A 20 6.03 25.73 38.36
C LYS A 20 6.52 27.05 37.77
N ARG A 21 7.71 27.47 38.19
CA ARG A 21 8.50 28.55 37.58
C ARG A 21 8.80 28.21 36.11
N ARG A 22 8.28 29.03 35.18
CA ARG A 22 8.77 29.14 33.81
C ARG A 22 10.20 29.70 33.85
N ARG A 23 11.20 28.91 33.45
CA ARG A 23 12.54 29.41 33.12
C ARG A 23 12.60 29.65 31.62
N ALA A 24 12.63 30.92 31.23
CA ALA A 24 13.02 31.37 29.90
C ALA A 24 14.53 31.18 29.75
N ALA A 25 14.95 30.37 28.78
CA ALA A 25 16.34 30.25 28.39
C ALA A 25 16.61 31.21 27.22
N THR A 26 17.03 32.42 27.56
CA THR A 26 17.62 33.39 26.62
C THR A 26 19.01 32.89 26.27
N ARG A 27 19.25 32.43 25.03
CA ARG A 27 20.61 32.24 24.52
C ARG A 27 20.90 33.26 23.42
N ARG A 28 21.83 34.15 23.78
CA ARG A 28 22.33 35.30 23.03
C ARG A 28 22.87 34.89 21.65
N ARG A 29 22.47 35.65 20.62
CA ARG A 29 23.20 35.79 19.36
C ARG A 29 24.51 36.55 19.64
N THR A 30 25.63 35.93 19.35
CA THR A 30 26.93 36.61 19.15
C THR A 30 27.30 36.46 17.68
N ALA A 31 27.37 37.60 16.99
CA ALA A 31 27.91 37.75 15.65
C ALA A 31 29.43 38.02 15.69
N ILE A 32 30.05 38.09 14.50
CA ILE A 32 31.39 38.63 14.11
C ILE A 32 32.39 37.52 13.67
N PRO A 33 33.17 37.66 12.58
CA PRO A 33 32.91 38.25 11.25
C PRO A 33 33.42 37.37 10.08
N ALA A 34 33.19 37.83 8.85
CA ALA A 34 33.69 37.26 7.60
C ALA A 34 35.21 37.41 7.40
N LYS A 35 35.85 36.42 6.76
CA LYS A 35 37.07 36.61 5.96
C LYS A 35 37.02 35.78 4.67
N ARG A 36 37.39 36.48 3.59
CA ARG A 36 37.57 36.06 2.19
C ARG A 36 38.73 35.08 1.99
N GLY A 37 38.63 34.31 0.91
CA GLY A 37 39.69 33.58 0.20
C GLY A 37 39.04 32.53 -0.69
N ILE A 38 38.61 32.87 -1.91
CA ILE A 38 39.37 32.74 -3.17
C ILE A 38 39.99 31.35 -3.31
N LEU A 39 39.34 30.48 -4.09
CA LEU A 39 40.00 29.78 -5.20
C LEU A 39 38.96 29.28 -6.22
N ASP A 40 39.18 29.72 -7.45
CA ASP A 40 38.52 29.31 -8.68
C ASP A 40 38.64 27.81 -8.94
N SER A 41 37.59 27.23 -9.53
CA SER A 41 37.74 26.33 -10.69
C SER A 41 36.37 25.99 -11.27
N ALA A 42 36.14 26.52 -12.47
CA ALA A 42 34.98 26.30 -13.30
C ALA A 42 34.84 24.83 -13.71
N TRP A 43 33.63 24.30 -13.66
CA TRP A 43 33.25 23.09 -14.38
C TRP A 43 32.40 23.48 -15.61
N PRO A 44 32.79 23.09 -16.83
CA PRO A 44 32.11 23.52 -18.04
C PRO A 44 30.81 22.73 -18.29
N VAL A 45 29.81 23.46 -18.79
CA VAL A 45 28.56 22.94 -19.37
C VAL A 45 28.87 22.31 -20.74
N PRO A 46 28.45 21.06 -21.04
CA PRO A 46 28.54 20.55 -22.41
C PRO A 46 27.28 20.91 -23.21
N THR A 47 27.49 21.74 -24.22
CA THR A 47 26.58 21.97 -25.35
C THR A 47 26.45 20.73 -26.24
N ARG A 48 25.25 20.61 -26.83
CA ARG A 48 24.77 19.55 -27.71
C ARG A 48 25.39 19.63 -29.12
N ASN A 49 25.81 18.47 -29.65
CA ASN A 49 25.74 17.98 -31.06
C ASN A 49 27.06 17.40 -31.60
N SER A 50 27.08 16.10 -31.88
CA SER A 50 27.43 15.53 -33.20
C SER A 50 27.29 14.01 -33.18
N ALA A 51 26.67 13.47 -34.22
CA ALA A 51 26.43 12.05 -34.43
C ALA A 51 27.73 11.31 -34.77
N THR A 52 27.99 10.18 -34.12
CA THR A 52 28.79 9.08 -34.66
C THR A 52 28.31 7.77 -34.06
N SER A 53 27.86 6.87 -34.95
CA SER A 53 27.51 5.48 -34.68
C SER A 53 28.72 4.75 -34.09
N ARG A 54 28.62 4.29 -32.83
CA ARG A 54 29.52 3.30 -32.24
C ARG A 54 28.68 2.16 -31.70
N ASN A 55 28.90 0.97 -32.26
CA ASN A 55 28.41 -0.30 -31.74
C ASN A 55 28.88 -0.45 -30.28
N GLU A 56 27.94 -0.50 -29.34
CA GLU A 56 28.21 -0.95 -27.98
C GLU A 56 28.37 -2.48 -27.95
N PRO A 57 29.30 -3.02 -27.15
CA PRO A 57 29.46 -4.46 -26.98
C PRO A 57 28.27 -5.03 -26.18
N GLU A 58 27.76 -6.20 -26.58
CA GLU A 58 26.74 -6.96 -25.84
C GLU A 58 27.12 -7.07 -24.36
N ARG A 59 26.35 -6.38 -23.50
CA ARG A 59 26.42 -6.58 -22.04
C ARG A 59 25.86 -7.95 -21.72
N SER A 60 26.67 -8.78 -21.07
CA SER A 60 26.19 -9.92 -20.29
C SER A 60 25.00 -9.50 -19.40
N PRO A 61 23.90 -10.27 -19.34
CA PRO A 61 22.69 -9.83 -18.69
C PRO A 61 22.93 -9.63 -17.18
N THR A 62 22.78 -8.38 -16.73
CA THR A 62 22.82 -8.05 -15.30
C THR A 62 21.65 -8.70 -14.59
N LEU A 63 21.89 -9.39 -13.47
CA LEU A 63 20.82 -10.01 -12.69
C LEU A 63 19.83 -8.93 -12.22
N PRO A 64 18.50 -9.17 -12.29
CA PRO A 64 17.50 -8.22 -11.81
C PRO A 64 17.74 -7.80 -10.34
N THR A 65 17.66 -6.49 -10.05
CA THR A 65 17.85 -5.95 -8.70
C THR A 65 16.53 -5.51 -8.05
N SER A 66 15.43 -5.53 -8.82
CA SER A 66 14.07 -5.25 -8.35
C SER A 66 13.04 -6.16 -9.01
N THR A 67 11.81 -6.19 -8.46
CA THR A 67 10.69 -6.85 -9.15
C THR A 67 10.43 -6.22 -10.52
N TRP A 68 10.59 -4.91 -10.69
CA TRP A 68 10.48 -4.27 -12.01
C TRP A 68 11.46 -4.84 -13.03
N ASP A 69 12.75 -4.90 -12.68
CA ASP A 69 13.80 -5.36 -13.62
C ASP A 69 13.56 -6.81 -14.06
N LEU A 70 13.01 -7.63 -13.16
CA LEU A 70 12.65 -9.01 -13.44
C LEU A 70 11.57 -9.09 -14.51
N PHE A 71 10.47 -8.37 -14.35
CA PHE A 71 9.33 -8.47 -15.27
C PHE A 71 9.54 -7.66 -16.56
N ASN A 72 10.38 -6.63 -16.54
CA ASN A 72 10.71 -5.84 -17.73
C ASN A 72 11.85 -6.47 -18.56
N GLY A 73 12.73 -7.25 -17.93
CA GLY A 73 13.88 -7.89 -18.59
C GLY A 73 13.66 -9.35 -19.02
N CYS A 74 12.75 -10.09 -18.38
CA CYS A 74 12.60 -11.53 -18.59
C CYS A 74 11.29 -11.99 -19.25
N ILE A 75 10.30 -11.09 -19.48
CA ILE A 75 9.06 -11.45 -20.16
C ILE A 75 8.91 -10.60 -21.44
N PRO A 76 9.07 -11.15 -22.65
CA PRO A 76 8.74 -10.43 -23.86
C PRO A 76 7.24 -10.15 -23.85
N ASN A 77 6.89 -8.84 -23.83
CA ASN A 77 5.55 -8.27 -24.02
C ASN A 77 4.47 -9.33 -24.31
N ALA A 78 3.93 -9.97 -23.26
CA ALA A 78 2.85 -10.91 -23.43
C ALA A 78 1.72 -10.14 -24.11
N GLY A 79 1.29 -10.57 -25.30
CA GLY A 79 0.43 -9.85 -26.23
C GLY A 79 -0.87 -9.34 -25.62
N LEU A 80 -0.80 -8.19 -24.93
CA LEU A 80 -1.91 -7.47 -24.30
C LEU A 80 -2.85 -6.80 -25.32
N ASN A 81 -2.68 -7.08 -26.62
CA ASN A 81 -3.49 -6.52 -27.71
C ASN A 81 -4.24 -7.64 -28.45
N SER A 82 -5.10 -8.40 -27.77
CA SER A 82 -6.26 -9.05 -28.36
C SER A 82 -7.13 -9.65 -27.25
N ALA A 83 -8.37 -9.17 -27.13
CA ALA A 83 -9.39 -9.82 -26.33
C ALA A 83 -9.79 -11.15 -27.01
N PRO A 84 -9.93 -12.27 -26.29
CA PRO A 84 -10.70 -13.39 -26.79
C PRO A 84 -12.16 -13.20 -26.39
N ASP A 85 -13.03 -13.31 -27.39
CA ASP A 85 -14.48 -13.33 -27.25
C ASP A 85 -14.93 -14.47 -26.31
N THR A 86 -15.95 -14.14 -25.53
CA THR A 86 -16.78 -15.05 -24.74
C THR A 86 -17.25 -16.26 -25.54
N ALA A 87 -16.83 -17.46 -25.13
CA ALA A 87 -17.51 -18.71 -25.47
C ALA A 87 -18.01 -19.39 -24.19
N ILE A 88 -19.34 -19.43 -24.06
CA ILE A 88 -20.07 -20.19 -23.05
C ILE A 88 -19.81 -21.68 -23.31
N ILE A 89 -19.21 -22.39 -22.35
CA ILE A 89 -19.15 -23.85 -22.38
C ILE A 89 -20.12 -24.38 -21.32
N THR A 90 -21.22 -24.93 -21.81
CA THR A 90 -22.25 -25.65 -21.06
C THR A 90 -21.71 -26.99 -20.54
N HIS A 91 -22.06 -27.31 -19.30
CA HIS A 91 -21.74 -28.56 -18.64
C HIS A 91 -22.40 -29.76 -19.32
N SER A 92 -21.68 -30.86 -19.47
CA SER A 92 -22.26 -32.19 -19.67
C SER A 92 -21.37 -33.23 -18.98
N SER A 93 -21.92 -33.90 -17.97
CA SER A 93 -21.34 -35.11 -17.36
C SER A 93 -21.53 -36.31 -18.30
N PRO A 94 -20.69 -37.33 -18.17
CA PRO A 94 -21.27 -38.66 -17.94
C PRO A 94 -20.51 -39.51 -16.90
N SER A 95 -21.26 -40.38 -16.24
CA SER A 95 -20.80 -41.59 -15.53
C SER A 95 -21.34 -42.83 -16.25
N PRO A 96 -21.09 -44.07 -15.80
CA PRO A 96 -19.85 -44.82 -15.96
C PRO A 96 -20.08 -46.10 -16.81
N SER A 97 -19.04 -46.72 -17.35
CA SER A 97 -19.13 -48.09 -17.89
C SER A 97 -17.78 -48.82 -17.83
N SER A 98 -17.90 -50.12 -17.62
CA SER A 98 -16.93 -51.00 -16.97
C SER A 98 -16.06 -51.82 -17.93
N THR A 99 -14.96 -52.35 -17.36
CA THR A 99 -14.21 -53.58 -17.71
C THR A 99 -13.45 -53.67 -19.04
N ALA A 100 -12.12 -53.72 -18.94
CA ALA A 100 -11.30 -54.82 -19.46
C ALA A 100 -9.94 -54.86 -18.75
N SER A 101 -9.61 -56.02 -18.18
CA SER A 101 -8.31 -56.36 -17.59
C SER A 101 -7.30 -56.70 -18.68
N THR A 102 -6.10 -56.11 -18.62
CA THR A 102 -4.90 -56.70 -19.22
C THR A 102 -3.72 -56.48 -18.28
N ALA A 103 -3.01 -57.57 -18.02
CA ALA A 103 -1.90 -57.68 -17.08
C ALA A 103 -0.59 -57.05 -17.59
N GLY A 104 0.20 -56.54 -16.65
CA GLY A 104 1.65 -56.75 -16.61
C GLY A 104 2.54 -55.80 -17.42
N ALA A 105 2.96 -54.69 -16.80
CA ALA A 105 4.29 -54.12 -17.00
C ALA A 105 4.71 -53.36 -15.73
N VAL A 106 5.64 -53.94 -14.97
CA VAL A 106 6.24 -53.30 -13.78
C VAL A 106 7.19 -52.20 -14.27
N THR A 107 6.75 -50.95 -14.17
CA THR A 107 7.63 -49.77 -14.33
C THR A 107 8.34 -49.52 -12.99
N PRO A 108 9.63 -49.19 -12.95
CA PRO A 108 10.27 -48.78 -11.71
C PRO A 108 9.59 -47.48 -11.23
N GLN A 109 8.89 -47.54 -10.10
CA GLN A 109 8.39 -46.33 -9.45
C GLN A 109 9.61 -45.48 -9.04
N SER A 110 9.79 -44.35 -9.72
CA SER A 110 10.60 -43.27 -9.18
C SER A 110 9.95 -42.86 -7.86
N LEU A 111 10.72 -42.92 -6.77
CA LEU A 111 10.33 -42.35 -5.50
C LEU A 111 9.83 -40.91 -5.73
N PRO A 112 8.71 -40.49 -5.13
CA PRO A 112 8.31 -39.10 -5.18
C PRO A 112 9.46 -38.24 -4.62
N PRO A 113 9.72 -37.05 -5.19
CA PRO A 113 10.73 -36.15 -4.64
C PRO A 113 10.46 -35.95 -3.15
N PRO A 114 11.51 -35.87 -2.31
CA PRO A 114 11.33 -35.68 -0.88
C PRO A 114 10.49 -34.42 -0.67
N GLU A 115 9.37 -34.58 0.06
CA GLU A 115 8.55 -33.48 0.53
C GLU A 115 9.49 -32.37 1.05
N PRO A 116 9.34 -31.11 0.61
CA PRO A 116 10.17 -30.03 1.09
C PRO A 116 10.06 -29.99 2.61
N GLY A 117 11.16 -30.30 3.30
CA GLY A 117 11.20 -30.34 4.75
C GLY A 117 10.78 -28.98 5.32
N PRO A 118 10.18 -28.94 6.53
CA PRO A 118 9.74 -27.69 7.14
C PRO A 118 10.89 -26.67 7.17
N VAL A 119 10.59 -25.43 6.76
CA VAL A 119 11.57 -24.34 6.76
C VAL A 119 12.11 -24.20 8.19
N SER A 120 13.44 -24.31 8.37
CA SER A 120 14.07 -24.11 9.67
C SER A 120 13.97 -22.63 10.05
N ILE A 121 13.14 -22.32 11.06
CA ILE A 121 12.89 -20.95 11.53
C ILE A 121 13.87 -20.64 12.67
N ASP A 122 14.74 -19.67 12.45
CA ASP A 122 15.58 -19.10 13.51
C ASP A 122 14.83 -18.05 14.35
N ALA A 123 15.46 -17.60 15.44
CA ALA A 123 14.84 -16.66 16.36
C ALA A 123 14.50 -15.31 15.70
N GLU A 124 15.30 -14.87 14.72
CA GLU A 124 15.06 -13.63 13.97
C GLU A 124 13.82 -13.77 13.06
N THR A 125 13.75 -14.85 12.29
CA THR A 125 12.63 -15.19 11.42
C THR A 125 11.34 -15.33 12.22
N ALA A 126 11.38 -16.01 13.38
CA ALA A 126 10.23 -16.13 14.28
C ALA A 126 9.77 -14.76 14.80
N HIS A 127 10.71 -13.89 15.18
CA HIS A 127 10.40 -12.53 15.62
C HIS A 127 9.74 -11.72 14.51
N LEU A 128 10.30 -11.75 13.30
CA LEU A 128 9.76 -11.06 12.13
C LEU A 128 8.37 -11.59 11.76
N LEU A 129 8.14 -12.90 11.78
CA LEU A 129 6.83 -13.47 11.51
C LEU A 129 5.77 -13.05 12.53
N ALA A 130 6.13 -12.96 13.81
CA ALA A 130 5.24 -12.44 14.85
C ALA A 130 4.91 -10.95 14.62
N LYS A 131 5.92 -10.13 14.28
CA LYS A 131 5.74 -8.70 13.96
C LYS A 131 4.96 -8.47 12.67
N TYR A 132 5.10 -9.37 11.69
CA TYR A 132 4.35 -9.33 10.43
C TYR A 132 2.85 -9.39 10.70
N LYS A 133 2.40 -10.43 11.43
CA LYS A 133 0.98 -10.68 11.74
C LYS A 133 0.32 -9.52 12.47
N ALA A 134 1.04 -8.91 13.43
CA ALA A 134 0.55 -7.78 14.21
C ALA A 134 0.78 -6.41 13.54
N GLY A 135 1.43 -6.38 12.38
CA GLY A 135 1.95 -5.17 11.75
C GLY A 135 1.45 -5.03 10.32
N VAL A 136 2.33 -5.29 9.36
CA VAL A 136 2.05 -5.04 7.94
C VAL A 136 0.94 -5.95 7.39
N ALA A 137 0.74 -7.16 7.93
CA ALA A 137 -0.34 -8.05 7.50
C ALA A 137 -1.72 -7.44 7.73
N THR A 138 -1.91 -6.71 8.84
CA THR A 138 -3.21 -6.05 9.13
C THR A 138 -3.54 -4.94 8.14
N TRP A 139 -2.52 -4.32 7.56
CA TRP A 139 -2.69 -3.34 6.49
C TRP A 139 -3.02 -4.02 5.16
N MET A 140 -2.34 -5.13 4.87
CA MET A 140 -2.60 -5.93 3.68
C MET A 140 -4.03 -6.47 3.68
N ASP A 141 -4.62 -6.76 4.85
CA ASP A 141 -5.98 -7.31 4.98
C ASP A 141 -7.10 -6.26 5.12
N ILE A 142 -6.81 -4.96 4.88
CA ILE A 142 -7.89 -3.96 4.78
C ILE A 142 -8.90 -4.44 3.72
N PHE A 143 -10.20 -4.38 4.00
CA PHE A 143 -11.26 -4.90 3.12
C PHE A 143 -11.05 -6.35 2.66
N ASP A 144 -10.48 -7.19 3.53
CA ASP A 144 -10.50 -8.65 3.39
C ASP A 144 -11.03 -9.29 4.68
N HIS A 145 -12.29 -9.71 4.65
CA HIS A 145 -12.93 -10.38 5.80
C HIS A 145 -12.19 -11.67 6.19
N GLY A 146 -11.55 -12.35 5.24
CA GLY A 146 -10.81 -13.58 5.48
C GLY A 146 -9.50 -13.38 6.24
N CYS A 147 -9.00 -12.14 6.32
CA CYS A 147 -7.66 -11.80 6.81
C CYS A 147 -6.58 -12.72 6.20
N SER A 148 -6.55 -12.82 4.88
CA SER A 148 -5.75 -13.78 4.14
C SER A 148 -4.25 -13.61 4.41
N TYR A 149 -3.76 -12.38 4.54
CA TYR A 149 -2.35 -12.10 4.83
C TYR A 149 -2.00 -12.34 6.30
N GLN A 150 -2.93 -12.19 7.24
CA GLN A 150 -2.70 -12.52 8.65
C GLN A 150 -2.77 -14.02 8.93
N ARG A 151 -3.56 -14.78 8.14
CA ARG A 151 -3.85 -16.20 8.40
C ARG A 151 -3.13 -17.13 7.43
N GLU A 152 -3.38 -16.97 6.15
CA GLU A 152 -2.98 -17.93 5.12
C GLU A 152 -1.52 -17.74 4.69
N VAL A 153 -1.06 -16.48 4.53
CA VAL A 153 0.33 -16.21 4.13
C VAL A 153 1.35 -16.76 5.16
N PRO A 154 1.20 -16.56 6.49
CA PRO A 154 2.07 -17.19 7.49
C PRO A 154 1.98 -18.70 7.52
N ARG A 155 0.83 -19.28 7.18
CA ARG A 155 0.66 -20.74 7.12
C ARG A 155 1.47 -21.31 5.96
N ARG A 156 1.36 -20.70 4.78
CA ARG A 156 2.10 -21.10 3.57
C ARG A 156 3.61 -20.88 3.70
N SER A 157 4.03 -19.84 4.42
CA SER A 157 5.47 -19.55 4.58
C SER A 157 6.23 -20.64 5.35
N LEU A 158 5.55 -21.49 6.14
CA LEU A 158 6.18 -22.62 6.82
C LEU A 158 6.71 -23.69 5.84
N THR A 159 6.15 -23.74 4.63
CA THR A 159 6.53 -24.68 3.56
C THR A 159 7.06 -23.97 2.31
N SER A 160 7.01 -22.65 2.27
CA SER A 160 7.42 -21.81 1.13
C SER A 160 8.53 -20.85 1.56
N GLU A 161 9.77 -21.21 1.21
CA GLU A 161 10.93 -20.37 1.52
C GLU A 161 10.80 -18.97 0.87
N LEU A 162 10.26 -18.91 -0.35
CA LEU A 162 9.98 -17.65 -1.04
C LEU A 162 9.10 -16.73 -0.19
N LEU A 163 7.95 -17.24 0.29
CA LEU A 163 7.06 -16.43 1.13
C LEU A 163 7.70 -16.08 2.47
N MET A 164 8.45 -17.00 3.10
CA MET A 164 9.13 -16.71 4.36
C MET A 164 10.12 -15.55 4.21
N LYS A 165 10.95 -15.57 3.17
CA LYS A 165 11.91 -14.50 2.88
C LYS A 165 11.21 -13.20 2.53
N SER A 166 10.14 -13.23 1.73
CA SER A 166 9.32 -12.04 1.42
C SER A 166 8.68 -11.40 2.65
N ILE A 167 8.11 -12.21 3.57
CA ILE A 167 7.56 -11.74 4.84
C ILE A 167 8.64 -11.07 5.69
N CYS A 168 9.80 -11.71 5.82
CA CYS A 168 10.91 -11.18 6.61
C CYS A 168 11.44 -9.88 6.02
N ALA A 169 11.62 -9.81 4.71
CA ALA A 169 12.04 -8.60 4.00
C ALA A 169 11.08 -7.44 4.29
N PHE A 170 9.79 -7.62 3.99
CA PHE A 170 8.80 -6.56 4.14
C PHE A 170 8.66 -6.10 5.60
N THR A 171 8.66 -7.05 6.53
CA THR A 171 8.53 -6.74 7.96
C THR A 171 9.75 -6.03 8.50
N ALA A 172 10.96 -6.53 8.23
CA ALA A 172 12.20 -5.89 8.64
C ALA A 172 12.30 -4.47 8.05
N LYS A 173 11.86 -4.28 6.80
CA LYS A 173 11.82 -2.95 6.19
C LYS A 173 10.89 -2.01 6.93
N HIS A 174 9.67 -2.46 7.22
CA HIS A 174 8.71 -1.67 7.98
C HIS A 174 9.27 -1.33 9.39
N LEU A 175 9.87 -2.30 10.08
CA LEU A 175 10.52 -2.06 11.38
C LEU A 175 11.68 -1.08 11.27
N SER A 176 12.45 -1.09 10.18
CA SER A 176 13.58 -0.18 9.96
C SER A 176 13.19 1.29 9.87
N LEU A 177 11.90 1.57 9.63
CA LEU A 177 11.35 2.92 9.51
C LEU A 177 10.73 3.42 10.82
N LEU A 178 10.62 2.55 11.82
CA LEU A 178 10.19 2.96 13.15
C LEU A 178 11.33 3.67 13.90
N PRO A 179 11.02 4.47 14.93
CA PRO A 179 12.04 5.03 15.82
C PRO A 179 12.98 3.94 16.35
N SER A 180 14.29 4.17 16.25
CA SER A 180 15.33 3.23 16.66
C SER A 180 15.34 1.89 15.90
N GLY A 181 14.68 1.83 14.74
CA GLY A 181 14.58 0.62 13.91
C GLY A 181 15.81 0.31 13.04
N GLN A 182 16.86 1.14 13.05
CA GLN A 182 17.98 1.07 12.10
C GLN A 182 18.65 -0.31 12.02
N ILE A 183 18.63 -1.06 13.12
CA ILE A 183 19.15 -2.45 13.18
C ILE A 183 18.50 -3.37 12.13
N TRP A 184 17.27 -3.08 11.70
CA TRP A 184 16.53 -3.89 10.74
C TRP A 184 16.85 -3.55 9.28
N ALA A 185 17.60 -2.48 8.99
CA ALA A 185 17.88 -2.04 7.63
C ALA A 185 18.74 -3.05 6.83
N ALA A 186 19.76 -3.63 7.48
CA ALA A 186 20.60 -4.65 6.86
C ALA A 186 19.85 -5.98 6.66
N PRO A 187 19.19 -6.55 7.69
CA PRO A 187 18.34 -7.74 7.51
C PRO A 187 17.29 -7.57 6.40
N ALA A 188 16.61 -6.42 6.36
CA ALA A 188 15.62 -6.11 5.33
C ALA A 188 16.17 -6.27 3.90
N SER A 189 17.35 -5.70 3.65
CA SER A 189 18.02 -5.77 2.34
C SER A 189 18.46 -7.20 2.00
N THR A 190 18.98 -7.95 2.98
CA THR A 190 19.40 -9.34 2.79
C THR A 190 18.21 -10.23 2.43
N TYR A 191 17.15 -10.21 3.23
CA TYR A 191 15.94 -10.99 2.95
C TYR A 191 15.30 -10.62 1.61
N TYR A 192 15.30 -9.35 1.25
CA TYR A 192 14.79 -8.89 -0.04
C TYR A 192 15.60 -9.49 -1.20
N GLY A 193 16.93 -9.43 -1.14
CA GLY A 193 17.79 -10.04 -2.16
C GLY A 193 17.63 -11.57 -2.27
N ASP A 194 17.45 -12.26 -1.13
CA ASP A 194 17.17 -13.69 -1.10
C ASP A 194 15.82 -14.03 -1.75
N ALA A 195 14.76 -13.32 -1.34
CA ALA A 195 13.41 -13.50 -1.86
C ALA A 195 13.33 -13.20 -3.37
N LEU A 196 14.01 -12.14 -3.83
CA LEU A 196 14.05 -11.80 -5.26
C LEU A 196 14.74 -12.90 -6.07
N ARG A 197 15.87 -13.45 -5.60
CA ARG A 197 16.55 -14.58 -6.25
C ARG A 197 15.66 -15.83 -6.30
N LEU A 198 14.92 -16.12 -5.23
CA LEU A 198 13.96 -17.22 -5.20
C LEU A 198 12.80 -16.98 -6.18
N LEU A 199 12.29 -15.76 -6.27
CA LEU A 199 11.22 -15.40 -7.21
C LEU A 199 11.66 -15.56 -8.66
N ILE A 200 12.88 -15.11 -9.00
CA ILE A 200 13.46 -15.29 -10.34
C ILE A 200 13.49 -16.78 -10.71
N ARG A 201 13.98 -17.63 -9.79
CA ARG A 201 14.03 -19.09 -10.01
C ARG A 201 12.64 -19.70 -10.14
N HIS A 202 11.69 -19.25 -9.33
CA HIS A 202 10.31 -19.72 -9.41
C HIS A 202 9.73 -19.39 -10.78
N LEU A 203 9.80 -18.14 -11.24
CA LEU A 203 9.24 -17.71 -12.53
C LEU A 203 9.94 -18.33 -13.75
N ALA A 204 11.18 -18.79 -13.60
CA ALA A 204 11.91 -19.48 -14.66
C ALA A 204 11.62 -20.99 -14.72
N SER A 205 10.88 -21.54 -13.75
CA SER A 205 10.49 -22.95 -13.71
C SER A 205 9.18 -23.19 -14.45
N ASP A 206 8.95 -24.40 -14.97
CA ASP A 206 7.66 -24.80 -15.54
C ASP A 206 6.62 -25.21 -14.47
N ALA A 207 7.02 -25.25 -13.19
CA ALA A 207 6.16 -25.68 -12.10
C ALA A 207 5.07 -24.64 -11.75
N PRO A 208 3.92 -25.05 -11.17
CA PRO A 208 2.87 -24.13 -10.75
C PRO A 208 3.38 -23.05 -9.78
N HIS A 209 3.12 -21.79 -10.11
CA HIS A 209 3.61 -20.63 -9.38
C HIS A 209 2.58 -20.08 -8.38
N GLU A 210 2.06 -20.93 -7.49
CA GLU A 210 0.95 -20.57 -6.60
C GLU A 210 1.30 -19.37 -5.70
N ASP A 211 2.54 -19.29 -5.21
CA ASP A 211 2.97 -18.22 -4.31
C ASP A 211 3.62 -17.03 -5.01
N ALA A 212 3.86 -17.09 -6.32
CA ALA A 212 4.62 -16.07 -7.03
C ALA A 212 3.93 -14.70 -7.02
N LEU A 213 2.60 -14.65 -7.15
CA LEU A 213 1.87 -13.38 -7.08
C LEU A 213 1.93 -12.81 -5.66
N THR A 214 1.67 -13.62 -4.64
CA THR A 214 1.73 -13.20 -3.23
C THR A 214 3.11 -12.69 -2.84
N ALA A 215 4.17 -13.41 -3.24
CA ALA A 215 5.54 -13.00 -3.04
C ALA A 215 5.86 -11.69 -3.77
N THR A 216 5.41 -11.55 -5.02
CA THR A 216 5.56 -10.33 -5.81
C THR A 216 4.89 -9.16 -5.12
N ILE A 217 3.64 -9.31 -4.66
CA ILE A 217 2.92 -8.27 -3.92
C ILE A 217 3.69 -7.86 -2.66
N LEU A 218 4.20 -8.80 -1.86
CA LEU A 218 4.99 -8.49 -0.67
C LEU A 218 6.29 -7.72 -1.00
N LEU A 219 7.00 -8.12 -2.05
CA LEU A 219 8.25 -7.46 -2.47
C LEU A 219 7.98 -6.09 -3.08
N SER A 220 6.93 -5.94 -3.88
CA SER A 220 6.48 -4.64 -4.39
C SER A 220 6.04 -3.71 -3.25
N SER A 221 5.38 -4.23 -2.21
CA SER A 221 5.06 -3.45 -1.00
C SER A 221 6.33 -3.03 -0.23
N TYR A 222 7.32 -3.91 -0.11
CA TYR A 222 8.65 -3.55 0.41
C TYR A 222 9.24 -2.37 -0.38
N GLU A 223 9.24 -2.47 -1.70
CA GLU A 223 9.80 -1.46 -2.60
C GLU A 223 9.05 -0.14 -2.48
N MET A 224 7.71 -0.19 -2.41
CA MET A 224 6.87 0.99 -2.20
C MET A 224 7.26 1.73 -0.92
N VAL A 225 7.48 1.01 0.17
CA VAL A 225 7.83 1.62 1.45
C VAL A 225 9.30 2.07 1.48
N ALA A 226 10.17 1.37 0.75
CA ALA A 226 11.57 1.74 0.58
C ALA A 226 11.75 3.01 -0.26
N ALA A 227 10.96 3.15 -1.32
CA ALA A 227 10.95 4.29 -2.22
C ALA A 227 10.31 5.49 -1.50
N GLN A 228 11.11 6.47 -1.08
CA GLN A 228 10.62 7.71 -0.45
C GLN A 228 9.97 8.68 -1.47
N GLY A 229 9.08 8.20 -2.35
CA GLY A 229 8.26 9.06 -3.21
C GLY A 229 8.66 9.20 -4.68
N GLN A 230 9.75 8.58 -5.16
CA GLN A 230 10.31 8.93 -6.48
C GLN A 230 10.08 7.90 -7.60
N GLU A 231 9.83 6.62 -7.32
CA GLU A 231 9.85 5.57 -8.37
C GLU A 231 8.68 4.56 -8.33
N HIS A 232 7.59 4.90 -7.62
CA HIS A 232 6.50 3.96 -7.33
C HIS A 232 5.86 3.24 -8.52
N LYS A 233 5.82 3.85 -9.72
CA LYS A 233 5.20 3.24 -10.91
C LYS A 233 5.84 1.93 -11.32
N ARG A 234 7.15 1.80 -11.12
CA ARG A 234 7.91 0.64 -11.59
C ARG A 234 7.65 -0.57 -10.69
N HIS A 235 7.40 -0.37 -9.42
CA HIS A 235 7.40 -1.47 -8.44
C HIS A 235 6.21 -2.44 -8.55
N PHE A 236 5.10 -2.10 -9.22
CA PHE A 236 3.89 -2.93 -9.27
C PHE A 236 3.58 -3.56 -10.63
N HIS A 237 4.40 -3.32 -11.64
CA HIS A 237 4.16 -3.86 -12.98
C HIS A 237 4.21 -5.39 -13.02
N GLY A 238 5.14 -6.00 -12.28
CA GLY A 238 5.22 -7.46 -12.20
C GLY A 238 3.94 -8.11 -11.66
N ALA A 239 3.37 -7.53 -10.61
CA ALA A 239 2.08 -7.97 -10.07
C ALA A 239 0.95 -7.83 -11.10
N MET A 240 0.91 -6.71 -11.84
CA MET A 240 -0.05 -6.51 -12.92
C MET A 240 0.09 -7.59 -14.02
N VAL A 241 1.31 -7.87 -14.48
CA VAL A 241 1.57 -8.89 -15.51
C VAL A 241 1.06 -10.27 -15.06
N LEU A 242 1.33 -10.65 -13.80
CA LEU A 242 0.83 -11.91 -13.24
C LEU A 242 -0.69 -11.95 -13.08
N ILE A 243 -1.30 -10.83 -12.66
CA ILE A 243 -2.76 -10.72 -12.53
C ILE A 243 -3.43 -10.91 -13.89
N MET A 244 -2.92 -10.21 -14.92
CA MET A 244 -3.49 -10.27 -16.27
C MET A 244 -3.29 -11.65 -16.91
N SER A 245 -2.08 -12.23 -16.82
CA SER A 245 -1.79 -13.53 -17.45
C SER A 245 -2.58 -14.69 -16.84
N ARG A 246 -3.00 -14.57 -15.58
CA ARG A 246 -3.79 -15.58 -14.86
C ARG A 246 -5.29 -15.27 -14.84
N GLY A 247 -5.74 -14.16 -15.44
CA GLY A 247 -7.15 -13.74 -15.42
C GLY A 247 -7.68 -13.45 -14.01
N ILE A 248 -6.83 -12.97 -13.10
CA ILE A 248 -7.22 -12.69 -11.71
C ILE A 248 -8.04 -11.40 -11.65
N SER A 249 -9.13 -11.40 -10.88
CA SER A 249 -10.04 -10.27 -10.74
C SER A 249 -10.74 -10.26 -9.38
N ALA A 250 -11.67 -9.31 -9.16
CA ALA A 250 -12.49 -9.29 -7.95
C ALA A 250 -13.36 -10.55 -7.77
N ARG A 251 -13.62 -11.31 -8.85
CA ARG A 251 -14.38 -12.57 -8.83
C ARG A 251 -13.54 -13.78 -8.46
N SER A 252 -12.22 -13.65 -8.42
CA SER A 252 -11.33 -14.72 -7.94
C SER A 252 -11.68 -15.11 -6.50
N LEU A 253 -11.15 -16.23 -6.04
CA LEU A 253 -11.38 -16.75 -4.68
C LEU A 253 -10.06 -16.86 -3.93
N GLY A 254 -10.13 -16.94 -2.60
CA GLY A 254 -8.97 -17.15 -1.73
C GLY A 254 -7.86 -16.12 -1.94
N MET A 255 -6.62 -16.61 -2.02
CA MET A 255 -5.42 -15.77 -2.06
C MET A 255 -5.37 -14.86 -3.29
N ASP A 256 -5.85 -15.31 -4.46
CA ASP A 256 -5.84 -14.48 -5.67
C ASP A 256 -6.73 -13.25 -5.54
N ARG A 257 -7.89 -13.39 -4.88
CA ARG A 257 -8.77 -12.24 -4.59
C ARG A 257 -8.11 -11.26 -3.62
N ALA A 258 -7.43 -11.78 -2.59
CA ALA A 258 -6.71 -10.95 -1.63
C ALA A 258 -5.56 -10.19 -2.31
N ASN A 259 -4.75 -10.88 -3.11
CA ASN A 259 -3.69 -10.30 -3.93
C ASN A 259 -4.22 -9.20 -4.86
N PHE A 260 -5.36 -9.45 -5.51
CA PHE A 260 -6.00 -8.49 -6.41
C PHE A 260 -6.37 -7.17 -5.71
N TRP A 261 -7.08 -7.24 -4.58
CA TRP A 261 -7.51 -6.03 -3.88
C TRP A 261 -6.36 -5.26 -3.24
N ILE A 262 -5.30 -5.97 -2.85
CA ILE A 262 -4.06 -5.33 -2.43
C ILE A 262 -3.39 -4.60 -3.59
N TYR A 263 -3.25 -5.26 -4.76
CA TYR A 263 -2.74 -4.61 -5.96
C TYR A 263 -3.54 -3.35 -6.29
N VAL A 264 -4.88 -3.42 -6.30
CA VAL A 264 -5.76 -2.27 -6.55
C VAL A 264 -5.46 -1.10 -5.60
N ARG A 265 -5.32 -1.35 -4.29
CA ARG A 265 -4.99 -0.29 -3.32
C ARG A 265 -3.63 0.35 -3.57
N HIS A 266 -2.62 -0.48 -3.88
CA HIS A 266 -1.29 0.01 -4.20
C HIS A 266 -1.30 0.84 -5.48
N GLU A 267 -1.97 0.35 -6.52
CA GLU A 267 -2.08 1.01 -7.82
C GLU A 267 -2.83 2.34 -7.71
N ILE A 268 -3.93 2.41 -6.94
CA ILE A 268 -4.61 3.68 -6.64
C ILE A 268 -3.63 4.68 -6.01
N THR A 269 -2.81 4.24 -5.06
CA THR A 269 -1.81 5.09 -4.42
C THR A 269 -0.79 5.59 -5.44
N VAL A 270 -0.27 4.70 -6.28
CA VAL A 270 0.70 5.03 -7.33
C VAL A 270 0.10 6.00 -8.36
N ALA A 271 -1.11 5.75 -8.83
CA ALA A 271 -1.82 6.58 -9.80
C ALA A 271 -2.04 7.99 -9.26
N LEU A 272 -2.49 8.14 -8.01
CA LEU A 272 -2.67 9.44 -7.37
C LEU A 272 -1.34 10.19 -7.14
N VAL A 273 -0.28 9.49 -6.73
CA VAL A 273 1.05 10.11 -6.53
C VAL A 273 1.56 10.72 -7.82
N ASN A 274 1.35 10.01 -8.93
CA ASN A 274 1.96 10.34 -10.20
C ASN A 274 1.01 11.00 -11.19
N GLU A 275 -0.23 11.26 -10.80
CA GLU A 275 -1.27 11.90 -11.60
C GLU A 275 -1.48 11.19 -12.95
N THR A 276 -1.62 9.86 -12.89
CA THR A 276 -1.92 9.03 -14.06
C THR A 276 -3.16 8.19 -13.86
N THR A 277 -3.69 7.66 -14.96
CA THR A 277 -4.71 6.61 -14.91
C THR A 277 -4.16 5.33 -14.27
N LEU A 278 -5.07 4.47 -13.84
CA LEU A 278 -4.76 3.13 -13.39
C LEU A 278 -4.29 2.27 -14.57
N GLN A 279 -3.38 1.32 -14.30
CA GLN A 279 -2.94 0.35 -15.32
C GLN A 279 -4.03 -0.66 -15.71
N ILE A 280 -4.91 -1.05 -14.79
CA ILE A 280 -6.08 -1.89 -15.07
C ILE A 280 -7.34 -1.05 -14.92
N ASP A 281 -8.09 -0.90 -16.01
CA ASP A 281 -9.35 -0.16 -15.97
C ASP A 281 -10.35 -0.80 -14.99
N PRO A 282 -11.00 -0.01 -14.11
CA PRO A 282 -11.98 -0.51 -13.14
C PRO A 282 -13.13 -1.34 -13.73
N SER A 283 -13.53 -1.08 -14.99
CA SER A 283 -14.55 -1.89 -15.68
C SER A 283 -14.13 -3.36 -15.84
N LYS A 284 -12.83 -3.63 -15.87
CA LYS A 284 -12.25 -4.98 -15.99
C LYS A 284 -12.04 -5.66 -14.64
N TRP A 285 -12.33 -5.00 -13.52
CA TRP A 285 -12.14 -5.60 -12.19
C TRP A 285 -13.20 -6.64 -11.86
N HIS A 286 -14.34 -6.61 -12.56
CA HIS A 286 -15.49 -7.48 -12.30
C HIS A 286 -16.02 -7.38 -10.86
N THR A 287 -16.00 -6.16 -10.30
CA THR A 287 -16.50 -5.87 -8.95
C THR A 287 -18.00 -6.16 -8.83
N SER A 288 -18.40 -6.82 -7.74
CA SER A 288 -19.80 -7.16 -7.47
C SER A 288 -20.57 -5.98 -6.86
N TRP A 289 -21.65 -5.58 -7.52
CA TRP A 289 -22.57 -4.52 -7.08
C TRP A 289 -23.93 -5.13 -6.73
N GLN A 290 -23.95 -5.94 -5.67
CA GLN A 290 -25.21 -6.52 -5.17
C GLN A 290 -25.84 -5.56 -4.15
N GLU A 291 -27.10 -5.20 -4.40
CA GLU A 291 -27.88 -4.36 -3.49
C GLU A 291 -28.16 -5.12 -2.18
N GLY A 292 -28.12 -4.40 -1.06
CA GLY A 292 -28.37 -4.98 0.28
C GLY A 292 -27.19 -5.70 0.92
N ASN A 293 -26.02 -5.78 0.25
CA ASN A 293 -24.82 -6.30 0.90
C ASN A 293 -24.31 -5.33 1.98
N VAL A 294 -24.09 -5.85 3.19
CA VAL A 294 -23.65 -5.08 4.36
C VAL A 294 -22.24 -5.44 4.82
N GLU A 295 -21.59 -6.39 4.14
CA GLU A 295 -20.25 -6.86 4.49
C GLU A 295 -19.20 -5.77 4.23
N GLU A 296 -18.32 -5.58 5.21
CA GLU A 296 -17.39 -4.45 5.22
C GLU A 296 -16.37 -4.49 4.09
N ASP A 297 -15.89 -5.69 3.75
CA ASP A 297 -14.96 -5.90 2.66
C ASP A 297 -15.60 -5.60 1.31
N VAL A 298 -16.84 -6.04 1.09
CA VAL A 298 -17.59 -5.77 -0.14
C VAL A 298 -17.84 -4.27 -0.30
N LEU A 299 -18.35 -3.61 0.74
CA LEU A 299 -18.61 -2.17 0.72
C LEU A 299 -17.33 -1.35 0.53
N GLY A 300 -16.23 -1.75 1.17
CA GLY A 300 -14.92 -1.12 1.01
C GLY A 300 -14.34 -1.31 -0.40
N ASN A 301 -14.49 -2.50 -0.98
CA ASN A 301 -14.03 -2.78 -2.33
C ASN A 301 -14.87 -2.07 -3.41
N GLN A 302 -16.16 -1.86 -3.17
CA GLN A 302 -17.01 -0.98 -3.99
C GLN A 302 -16.53 0.47 -3.97
N LEU A 303 -16.15 0.98 -2.78
CA LEU A 303 -15.52 2.31 -2.67
C LEU A 303 -14.23 2.40 -3.48
N LEU A 304 -13.35 1.38 -3.42
CA LEU A 304 -12.13 1.36 -4.23
C LEU A 304 -12.43 1.41 -5.74
N CYS A 305 -13.49 0.74 -6.19
CA CYS A 305 -13.95 0.80 -7.58
C CYS A 305 -14.38 2.22 -8.00
N LEU A 306 -15.15 2.91 -7.16
CA LEU A 306 -15.55 4.31 -7.41
C LEU A 306 -14.33 5.24 -7.46
N VAL A 307 -13.39 5.08 -6.53
CA VAL A 307 -12.14 5.85 -6.52
C VAL A 307 -11.33 5.60 -7.79
N GLY A 308 -11.21 4.34 -8.22
CA GLY A 308 -10.51 3.99 -9.45
C GLY A 308 -11.13 4.63 -10.69
N ARG A 309 -12.47 4.58 -10.81
CA ARG A 309 -13.21 5.25 -11.91
C ARG A 309 -12.95 6.75 -11.91
N ALA A 310 -13.00 7.38 -10.74
CA ALA A 310 -12.73 8.81 -10.62
C ALA A 310 -11.29 9.18 -11.01
N ILE A 311 -10.29 8.36 -10.65
CA ILE A 311 -8.88 8.55 -11.05
C ILE A 311 -8.75 8.52 -12.58
N ASN A 312 -9.36 7.52 -13.24
CA ASN A 312 -9.30 7.41 -14.71
C ASN A 312 -9.98 8.60 -15.40
N VAL A 313 -11.10 9.10 -14.90
CA VAL A 313 -11.75 10.31 -15.44
C VAL A 313 -10.91 11.57 -15.21
N VAL A 314 -10.25 11.70 -14.06
CA VAL A 314 -9.48 12.90 -13.72
C VAL A 314 -8.15 12.96 -14.48
N TYR A 315 -7.48 11.82 -14.67
CA TYR A 315 -6.13 11.75 -15.27
C TYR A 315 -6.11 11.10 -16.66
N GLY A 316 -7.27 10.76 -17.21
CA GLY A 316 -7.42 10.13 -18.53
C GLY A 316 -7.20 11.09 -19.71
N PRO A 317 -7.00 10.55 -20.92
CA PRO A 317 -6.89 11.35 -22.13
C PRO A 317 -8.24 11.97 -22.48
N GLY A 318 -8.28 13.31 -22.47
CA GLY A 318 -9.51 14.10 -22.60
C GLY A 318 -9.71 14.91 -21.33
N SER A 319 -9.58 16.24 -21.42
CA SER A 319 -9.87 17.14 -20.30
C SER A 319 -11.24 16.79 -19.72
N PRO A 320 -11.39 16.64 -18.40
CA PRO A 320 -12.66 16.34 -17.81
C PRO A 320 -13.58 17.54 -18.03
N ASP A 321 -14.49 17.44 -18.98
CA ASP A 321 -15.69 18.27 -18.93
C ASP A 321 -16.31 18.03 -17.54
N PRO A 322 -16.45 19.08 -16.70
CA PRO A 322 -17.13 18.99 -15.42
C PRO A 322 -18.54 18.40 -15.56
N MET A 323 -19.12 18.47 -16.76
CA MET A 323 -20.43 17.94 -17.13
C MET A 323 -20.37 16.61 -17.90
N SER A 324 -19.21 15.95 -17.98
CA SER A 324 -19.13 14.64 -18.62
C SER A 324 -20.09 13.65 -17.97
N ASN A 325 -20.84 12.93 -18.81
CA ASN A 325 -21.80 11.92 -18.36
C ASN A 325 -21.18 10.90 -17.40
N GLU A 326 -19.89 10.59 -17.58
CA GLU A 326 -19.16 9.66 -16.74
C GLU A 326 -18.90 10.20 -15.32
N ARG A 327 -18.55 11.49 -15.18
CA ARG A 327 -18.40 12.13 -13.87
C ARG A 327 -19.73 12.16 -13.12
N GLN A 328 -20.82 12.52 -13.80
CA GLN A 328 -22.16 12.53 -13.21
C GLN A 328 -22.61 11.13 -12.79
N ALA A 329 -22.29 10.10 -13.59
CA ALA A 329 -22.56 8.71 -13.25
C ALA A 329 -21.80 8.28 -12.00
N ILE A 330 -20.49 8.57 -11.91
CA ILE A 330 -19.68 8.25 -10.72
C ILE A 330 -20.23 8.94 -9.47
N GLN A 331 -20.64 10.21 -9.58
CA GLN A 331 -21.24 10.93 -8.46
C GLN A 331 -22.56 10.29 -8.03
N THR A 332 -23.44 9.96 -8.98
CA THR A 332 -24.72 9.30 -8.71
C THR A 332 -24.53 7.94 -8.04
N ASP A 333 -23.56 7.15 -8.52
CA ASP A 333 -23.21 5.85 -7.94
C ASP A 333 -22.62 6.01 -6.53
N ALA A 334 -21.75 7.00 -6.31
CA ALA A 334 -21.16 7.28 -5.01
C ALA A 334 -22.18 7.76 -3.98
N GLU A 335 -23.14 8.60 -4.39
CA GLU A 335 -24.26 9.02 -3.54
C GLU A 335 -25.17 7.84 -3.21
N THR A 336 -25.41 6.96 -4.18
CA THR A 336 -26.24 5.76 -3.99
C THR A 336 -25.57 4.77 -3.05
N TRP A 337 -24.29 4.46 -3.27
CA TRP A 337 -23.46 3.68 -2.36
C TRP A 337 -23.42 4.30 -0.96
N SER A 338 -23.22 5.62 -0.87
CA SER A 338 -23.19 6.31 0.43
C SER A 338 -24.53 6.16 1.15
N ARG A 339 -25.67 6.33 0.46
CA ARG A 339 -27.02 6.17 1.01
C ARG A 339 -27.33 4.74 1.42
N SER A 340 -26.79 3.73 0.74
CA SER A 340 -27.01 2.32 1.06
C SER A 340 -26.19 1.81 2.25
N LEU A 341 -25.15 2.55 2.68
CA LEU A 341 -24.33 2.15 3.83
C LEU A 341 -25.18 1.94 5.09
N PRO A 342 -24.97 0.82 5.81
CA PRO A 342 -25.71 0.55 7.04
C PRO A 342 -25.32 1.52 8.16
N ALA A 343 -26.17 1.63 9.17
CA ALA A 343 -25.96 2.53 10.31
C ALA A 343 -24.63 2.29 11.04
N SER A 344 -24.06 1.07 10.96
CA SER A 344 -22.75 0.74 11.53
C SER A 344 -21.59 1.54 10.93
N PHE A 345 -21.71 2.00 9.67
CA PHE A 345 -20.75 2.89 9.02
C PHE A 345 -20.99 4.37 9.36
N ARG A 346 -22.13 4.70 9.96
CA ARG A 346 -22.46 6.04 10.43
C ARG A 346 -21.97 6.19 11.87
N GLY A 347 -20.78 6.76 12.03
CA GLY A 347 -20.22 7.02 13.36
C GLY A 347 -21.13 7.92 14.21
N VAL A 348 -21.23 7.61 15.50
CA VAL A 348 -22.04 8.32 16.49
C VAL A 348 -21.19 9.35 17.21
N ASN A 349 -21.65 10.60 17.26
CA ASN A 349 -20.96 11.66 18.00
C ASN A 349 -20.96 11.36 19.51
N TYR A 350 -19.83 11.57 20.18
CA TYR A 350 -19.73 11.48 21.63
C TYR A 350 -18.80 12.56 22.20
N GLY A 351 -19.06 12.94 23.45
CA GLY A 351 -18.34 14.02 24.12
C GLY A 351 -18.65 15.42 23.58
N MET A 352 -18.03 16.42 24.21
CA MET A 352 -18.13 17.81 23.75
C MET A 352 -17.29 18.03 22.50
N ALA A 353 -17.71 19.00 21.68
CA ALA A 353 -16.88 19.49 20.58
C ALA A 353 -15.56 20.07 21.13
N ASP A 354 -14.47 19.91 20.39
CA ASP A 354 -13.22 20.63 20.68
C ASP A 354 -13.38 22.14 20.43
N ASP A 355 -12.37 22.93 20.80
CA ASP A 355 -12.36 24.40 20.63
C ASP A 355 -12.54 24.85 19.16
N ARG A 356 -12.49 23.91 18.21
CA ARG A 356 -12.67 24.15 16.76
C ARG A 356 -14.01 23.61 16.25
N GLY A 357 -14.90 23.15 17.13
CA GLY A 357 -16.21 22.63 16.77
C GLY A 357 -16.23 21.18 16.29
N PHE A 358 -15.15 20.42 16.43
CA PHE A 358 -15.11 19.02 16.01
C PHE A 358 -15.60 18.08 17.12
N HIS A 359 -16.56 17.21 16.79
CA HIS A 359 -17.01 16.13 17.68
C HIS A 359 -16.18 14.87 17.49
N LYS A 360 -15.91 14.15 18.59
CA LYS A 360 -15.40 12.77 18.50
C LYS A 360 -16.52 11.88 17.98
N ARG A 361 -16.20 10.95 17.08
CA ARG A 361 -17.12 9.94 16.56
C ARG A 361 -16.67 8.54 16.93
N CYS A 362 -17.60 7.75 17.44
CA CYS A 362 -17.44 6.32 17.68
C CYS A 362 -18.04 5.58 16.49
N PHE A 363 -17.30 4.64 15.92
CA PHE A 363 -17.76 3.81 14.80
C PHE A 363 -17.85 2.37 15.28
N ALA A 364 -18.90 1.67 14.87
CA ALA A 364 -19.10 0.28 15.26
C ALA A 364 -18.20 -0.68 14.48
N VAL A 365 -17.77 -0.28 13.27
CA VAL A 365 -16.98 -1.11 12.36
C VAL A 365 -15.57 -0.56 12.18
N PRO A 366 -14.51 -1.39 12.33
CA PRO A 366 -13.12 -0.95 12.21
C PRO A 366 -12.79 -0.27 10.88
N SER A 367 -13.39 -0.75 9.78
CA SER A 367 -13.19 -0.19 8.44
C SER A 367 -13.66 1.27 8.31
N ALA A 368 -14.70 1.67 9.05
CA ALA A 368 -15.17 3.06 9.14
C ALA A 368 -14.45 3.84 10.26
N ALA A 369 -14.01 3.14 11.31
CA ALA A 369 -13.40 3.67 12.52
C ALA A 369 -11.94 4.09 12.36
N LEU A 370 -11.49 4.58 11.21
CA LEU A 370 -10.09 5.01 10.95
C LEU A 370 -9.54 6.10 11.92
N ALA A 371 -10.17 6.34 13.07
CA ALA A 371 -9.68 7.10 14.20
C ALA A 371 -8.48 6.44 14.92
N ASP A 372 -8.43 5.10 15.03
CA ASP A 372 -7.32 4.36 15.66
C ASP A 372 -6.56 3.49 14.67
N VAL A 373 -6.15 4.12 13.55
CA VAL A 373 -5.30 3.49 12.53
C VAL A 373 -4.10 2.80 13.21
N PRO A 374 -3.87 1.48 13.05
CA PRO A 374 -2.69 0.82 13.60
C PRO A 374 -1.42 1.54 13.15
N GLN A 375 -0.36 1.51 13.98
CA GLN A 375 0.92 2.16 13.65
C GLN A 375 1.45 1.72 12.27
N SER A 376 1.20 0.46 11.88
CA SER A 376 1.52 -0.08 10.57
C SER A 376 0.81 0.66 9.44
N VAL A 377 -0.51 0.86 9.56
CA VAL A 377 -1.33 1.58 8.57
C VAL A 377 -1.03 3.09 8.57
N ARG A 378 -0.63 3.68 9.72
CA ARG A 378 -0.22 5.10 9.81
C ARG A 378 1.09 5.40 9.08
N SER A 379 1.92 4.41 8.79
CA SER A 379 3.13 4.62 7.96
C SER A 379 2.77 4.96 6.50
N PHE A 380 1.59 4.53 6.04
CA PHE A 380 1.09 4.72 4.69
C PHE A 380 0.13 5.92 4.56
N SER A 381 -0.51 6.34 5.66
CA SER A 381 -1.44 7.49 5.69
C SER A 381 -0.85 8.85 5.27
N PRO A 382 0.47 9.16 5.42
CA PRO A 382 0.99 10.46 5.03
C PRO A 382 0.92 10.69 3.52
N GLN A 383 0.79 9.63 2.71
CA GLN A 383 0.63 9.79 1.27
C GLN A 383 -0.78 10.23 0.91
N ALA A 384 -1.80 9.57 1.49
CA ALA A 384 -3.20 9.98 1.33
C ALA A 384 -3.44 11.40 1.86
N LEU A 385 -2.89 11.73 3.03
CA LEU A 385 -2.95 13.08 3.60
C LEU A 385 -2.23 14.12 2.74
N PHE A 386 -1.09 13.76 2.13
CA PHE A 386 -0.37 14.65 1.21
C PHE A 386 -1.20 14.93 -0.05
N ILE A 387 -1.79 13.91 -0.68
CA ILE A 387 -2.64 14.07 -1.87
C ILE A 387 -3.87 14.91 -1.51
N ALA A 388 -4.54 14.61 -0.39
CA ALA A 388 -5.66 15.40 0.10
C ALA A 388 -5.26 16.87 0.30
N ALA A 389 -4.10 17.14 0.92
CA ALA A 389 -3.62 18.51 1.13
C ALA A 389 -3.25 19.24 -0.17
N LYS A 390 -2.76 18.50 -1.18
CA LYS A 390 -2.44 19.03 -2.50
C LYS A 390 -3.70 19.56 -3.21
N HIS A 391 -4.79 18.80 -3.15
CA HIS A 391 -6.00 19.07 -3.94
C HIS A 391 -7.14 19.73 -3.15
N VAL A 392 -7.10 19.78 -1.81
CA VAL A 392 -8.16 20.45 -1.04
C VAL A 392 -8.16 21.96 -1.29
N HIS A 393 -9.34 22.52 -1.49
CA HIS A 393 -9.54 23.97 -1.59
C HIS A 393 -9.74 24.61 -0.21
N GLY A 394 -9.17 25.80 -0.02
CA GLY A 394 -9.24 26.55 1.23
C GLY A 394 -7.99 26.42 2.11
N ILE A 395 -7.41 27.56 2.50
CA ILE A 395 -6.16 27.62 3.26
C ILE A 395 -6.28 26.98 4.64
N ASP A 396 -7.45 27.09 5.29
CA ASP A 396 -7.69 26.53 6.61
C ASP A 396 -7.67 24.99 6.57
N LYS A 397 -8.28 24.40 5.54
CA LYS A 397 -8.29 22.94 5.32
C LYS A 397 -6.89 22.42 4.98
N LYS A 398 -6.13 23.15 4.14
CA LYS A 398 -4.72 22.83 3.85
C LYS A 398 -3.86 22.86 5.12
N THR A 399 -4.01 23.91 5.93
CA THR A 399 -3.28 24.09 7.18
C THR A 399 -3.61 22.99 8.20
N ALA A 400 -4.87 22.59 8.30
CA ALA A 400 -5.29 21.47 9.15
C ALA A 400 -4.65 20.14 8.71
N LEU A 401 -4.59 19.87 7.40
CA LEU A 401 -3.94 18.67 6.86
C LEU A 401 -2.41 18.71 7.03
N TRP A 402 -1.78 19.87 6.94
CA TRP A 402 -0.36 20.04 7.26
C TRP A 402 -0.07 19.75 8.74
N ALA A 403 -0.92 20.24 9.64
CA ALA A 403 -0.81 19.95 11.06
C ALA A 403 -0.96 18.44 11.34
N LEU A 404 -1.90 17.77 10.66
CA LEU A 404 -2.05 16.32 10.75
C LEU A 404 -0.81 15.56 10.23
N LEU A 405 -0.23 15.98 9.10
CA LEU A 405 1.02 15.40 8.60
C LEU A 405 2.18 15.59 9.60
N GLY A 406 2.31 16.80 10.17
CA GLY A 406 3.30 17.09 11.20
C GLY A 406 3.08 16.27 12.48
N ASP A 407 1.83 16.09 12.91
CA ASP A 407 1.48 15.25 14.05
C ASP A 407 1.85 13.78 13.82
N VAL A 408 1.69 13.27 12.58
CA VAL A 408 2.16 11.92 12.24
C VAL A 408 3.67 11.82 12.42
N GLU A 409 4.45 12.78 11.94
CA GLU A 409 5.90 12.77 12.16
C GLU A 409 6.28 12.87 13.64
N THR A 410 5.63 13.77 14.38
CA THR A 410 6.00 14.06 15.78
C THR A 410 5.63 12.93 16.73
N ARG A 411 4.48 12.28 16.53
CA ARG A 411 4.00 11.19 17.40
C ARG A 411 4.57 9.83 17.01
N HIS A 412 4.98 9.66 15.77
CA HIS A 412 5.24 8.33 15.21
C HIS A 412 6.60 8.17 14.52
N GLY A 413 7.38 9.26 14.38
CA GLY A 413 8.74 9.24 13.87
C GLY A 413 8.87 9.06 12.35
N PHE A 414 7.76 8.99 11.62
CA PHE A 414 7.78 8.92 10.16
C PHE A 414 8.16 10.26 9.54
N SER A 415 9.18 10.29 8.69
CA SER A 415 9.62 11.52 8.01
C SER A 415 8.55 12.01 7.03
N THR A 416 7.82 13.06 7.39
CA THR A 416 6.87 13.77 6.52
C THR A 416 7.39 15.13 6.08
N ARG A 417 8.49 15.61 6.66
CA ARG A 417 9.11 16.92 6.42
C ARG A 417 9.31 17.26 4.94
N SER A 418 9.73 16.30 4.11
CA SER A 418 9.88 16.53 2.66
C SER A 418 8.54 16.76 1.96
N ARG A 419 7.50 16.05 2.38
CA ARG A 419 6.12 16.17 1.86
C ARG A 419 5.47 17.48 2.32
N VAL A 420 5.62 17.85 3.58
CA VAL A 420 5.13 19.14 4.11
C VAL A 420 5.81 20.31 3.39
N LYS A 421 7.14 20.25 3.21
CA LYS A 421 7.87 21.27 2.43
C LYS A 421 7.37 21.37 0.99
N LYS A 422 7.14 20.24 0.31
CA LYS A 422 6.61 20.22 -1.06
C LYS A 422 5.19 20.82 -1.13
N LEU A 423 4.34 20.57 -0.14
CA LEU A 423 3.01 21.21 -0.07
C LEU A 423 3.08 22.72 0.20
N GLN A 424 3.99 23.15 1.07
CA GLN A 424 4.21 24.58 1.36
C GLN A 424 4.68 25.32 0.11
N GLN A 425 5.60 24.73 -0.66
CA GLN A 425 6.05 25.26 -1.96
C GLN A 425 4.91 25.38 -2.99
N LEU A 426 3.90 24.51 -2.93
CA LEU A 426 2.72 24.58 -3.81
C LEU A 426 1.70 25.65 -3.37
N VAL A 427 1.86 26.27 -2.20
CA VAL A 427 0.96 27.31 -1.68
C VAL A 427 1.58 28.71 -1.76
N GLU A 428 2.91 28.83 -1.89
CA GLU A 428 3.54 30.13 -2.17
C GLU A 428 3.09 30.67 -3.55
N PRO A 429 2.41 31.82 -3.63
CA PRO A 429 2.02 32.40 -4.90
C PRO A 429 3.23 33.07 -5.56
N GLY A 430 3.63 32.57 -6.74
CA GLY A 430 4.33 33.37 -7.76
C GLY A 430 5.81 33.06 -8.00
N ARG A 431 6.10 32.11 -8.90
CA ARG A 431 7.19 32.20 -9.89
C ARG A 431 6.78 31.52 -11.21
N TRP A 432 5.75 32.09 -11.86
CA TRP A 432 5.53 31.95 -13.31
C TRP A 432 5.11 33.31 -13.87
N TYR A 433 6.01 34.29 -13.73
CA TYR A 433 6.10 35.44 -14.61
C TYR A 433 7.58 35.86 -14.66
N ASN A 434 8.09 36.05 -15.87
CA ASN A 434 9.47 36.33 -16.30
C ASN A 434 10.40 35.10 -16.41
N SER A 435 10.31 34.41 -17.55
CA SER A 435 11.25 34.56 -18.69
C SER A 435 10.82 33.65 -19.85
#